data_AF-A0A1D2RR91-F1
#
_entry.id   AF-A0A1D2RR91-F1
#
_cell.length_a   1.000
_cell.length_b   1.000
_cell.length_c   1.000
_cell.angle_alpha   90.00
_cell.angle_beta   90.00
_cell.angle_gamma   90.00
#
_symmetry.space_group_name_H-M   'P 1'
#
loop_
_entity.id
_entity.type
_entity.pdbx_description
1 polymer ?
#
loop_
_entity_poly.entity_id
_entity_poly.type
_entity_poly.pdbx_seq_one_letter_code
_entity_poly.pdbx_strand_id
1 'polypeptide(L)'
;MRLLKALFALLFIALGVLFGALNRDPVRIDLGLAHIESLSLGTSLLLAVLLGAVLAGIVITATVVWPLRHRLRRGAPAPTAAAPAQDDHD
;
A
#
# COMPACT_ATOMS: atom_id res chain seq x y z
N MET A 1 21.10 1.42 -10.40
CA MET A 1 19.86 1.07 -9.66
C MET A 1 18.92 2.25 -9.43
N ARG A 2 19.37 3.43 -8.95
CA ARG A 2 18.50 4.61 -8.74
C ARG A 2 17.86 5.14 -10.04
N LEU A 3 18.62 5.16 -11.14
CA LEU A 3 18.13 5.65 -12.44
C LEU A 3 17.01 4.79 -13.01
N LEU A 4 17.18 3.46 -13.03
CA LEU A 4 16.12 2.52 -13.46
C LEU A 4 14.85 2.68 -12.61
N LYS A 5 14.99 2.81 -11.29
CA LYS A 5 13.86 3.09 -10.39
C LYS A 5 13.13 4.39 -10.74
N ALA A 6 13.88 5.45 -11.02
CA ALA A 6 13.31 6.73 -11.45
C ALA A 6 12.62 6.62 -12.81
N LEU A 7 13.18 5.87 -13.76
CA LEU A 7 12.59 5.67 -15.08
C LEU A 7 11.27 4.89 -15.00
N PHE A 8 11.21 3.83 -14.19
CA PHE A 8 9.96 3.11 -13.95
C PHE A 8 8.92 3.98 -13.25
N ALA A 9 9.31 4.79 -12.26
CA ALA A 9 8.41 5.74 -11.62
C ALA A 9 7.87 6.76 -12.63
N LEU A 10 8.73 7.31 -13.49
CA LEU A 10 8.34 8.25 -14.53
C LEU A 10 7.38 7.61 -15.54
N LEU A 11 7.68 6.38 -15.97
CA LEU A 11 6.83 5.62 -16.89
C LEU A 11 5.45 5.37 -16.29
N PHE A 12 5.40 5.01 -15.00
CA PHE A 12 4.14 4.78 -14.28
C PHE A 12 3.31 6.06 -14.17
N ILE A 13 3.95 7.19 -13.85
CA ILE A 13 3.29 8.51 -13.84
C ILE A 13 2.76 8.84 -15.24
N ALA A 14 3.57 8.68 -16.28
CA ALA A 14 3.17 8.97 -17.66
C ALA A 14 1.98 8.11 -18.11
N LEU A 15 1.99 6.82 -17.81
CA LEU A 15 0.87 5.91 -18.08
C LEU A 15 -0.40 6.34 -17.34
N GLY A 16 -0.28 6.71 -16.06
CA GLY A 16 -1.42 7.19 -15.26
C GLY A 16 -2.04 8.47 -15.83
N VAL A 17 -1.20 9.44 -16.20
CA VAL A 17 -1.64 10.69 -16.84
C VAL A 17 -2.31 10.40 -18.17
N LEU A 18 -1.73 9.51 -18.99
CA LEU A 18 -2.28 9.16 -20.30
C LEU A 18 -3.64 8.47 -20.15
N PHE A 19 -3.78 7.53 -19.22
CA PHE A 19 -5.06 6.87 -18.93
C PHE A 19 -6.14 7.86 -18.49
N GLY A 20 -5.79 8.81 -17.60
CA GLY A 20 -6.70 9.86 -17.12
C GLY A 20 -7.12 10.85 -18.22
N ALA A 21 -6.19 11.21 -19.10
CA ALA A 21 -6.41 12.17 -20.18
C ALA A 21 -7.21 11.58 -21.35
N LEU A 22 -6.96 10.31 -21.71
CA LEU A 22 -7.69 9.62 -22.79
C LEU A 22 -9.11 9.21 -22.37
N ASN A 23 -9.32 8.84 -21.10
CA ASN A 23 -10.64 8.48 -20.58
C ASN A 23 -11.27 9.68 -19.89
N ARG A 24 -11.53 10.74 -20.66
CA ARG A 24 -12.11 12.00 -20.16
C ARG A 24 -13.63 11.97 -20.04
N ASP A 25 -14.25 10.83 -20.33
CA ASP A 25 -15.69 10.66 -20.24
C ASP A 25 -16.17 10.96 -18.81
N PRO A 26 -17.15 11.86 -18.66
CA PRO A 26 -17.68 12.21 -17.35
C PRO A 26 -18.47 11.04 -16.80
N VAL A 27 -18.15 10.63 -15.58
CA VAL A 27 -18.88 9.57 -14.87
C VAL A 27 -19.52 10.17 -13.63
N ARG A 28 -20.81 9.90 -13.45
CA ARG A 28 -21.50 10.18 -12.19
C ARG A 28 -21.24 9.01 -11.24
N ILE A 29 -20.57 9.31 -10.13
CA ILE A 29 -20.32 8.35 -9.07
C ILE A 29 -21.21 8.71 -7.89
N ASP A 30 -22.10 7.78 -7.58
CA ASP A 30 -23.06 7.93 -6.49
C ASP A 30 -22.55 7.14 -5.28
N LEU A 31 -22.10 7.86 -4.25
CA LEU A 31 -21.58 7.25 -3.01
C LEU A 31 -22.68 7.08 -1.96
N GLY A 32 -23.95 7.31 -2.31
CA GLY A 32 -25.11 7.33 -1.42
C GLY A 32 -25.17 8.54 -0.47
N LEU A 33 -24.01 9.07 -0.06
CA LEU A 33 -23.88 10.26 0.80
C LEU A 33 -23.35 11.50 0.04
N ALA A 34 -22.68 11.30 -1.09
CA ALA A 34 -22.09 12.35 -1.90
C ALA A 34 -22.12 11.96 -3.38
N HIS A 35 -22.39 12.95 -4.25
CA HIS A 35 -22.37 12.78 -5.69
C HIS A 35 -21.11 13.44 -6.24
N ILE A 36 -20.33 12.68 -7.00
CA ILE A 36 -19.17 13.19 -7.70
C ILE A 36 -19.51 13.19 -9.19
N GLU A 37 -19.79 14.38 -9.74
CA GLU A 37 -20.32 14.54 -11.11
C GLU A 37 -19.27 15.02 -12.14
N SER A 38 -18.12 15.51 -11.68
CA SER A 38 -17.14 16.22 -12.52
C SER A 38 -15.81 15.49 -12.70
N LEU A 39 -15.68 14.27 -12.17
CA LEU A 39 -14.46 13.47 -12.36
C LEU A 39 -14.56 12.59 -13.61
N SER A 40 -13.50 12.60 -14.41
CA SER A 40 -13.39 11.65 -15.52
C SER A 40 -13.21 10.23 -15.00
N LEU A 41 -13.66 9.25 -15.77
CA LEU A 41 -13.54 7.82 -15.43
C LEU A 41 -12.09 7.45 -15.10
N GLY A 42 -11.15 7.87 -15.97
CA GLY A 42 -9.73 7.59 -15.75
C GLY A 42 -9.19 8.20 -14.45
N THR A 43 -9.57 9.45 -14.15
CA THR A 43 -9.13 10.13 -12.91
C THR A 43 -9.71 9.45 -11.67
N SER A 44 -10.99 9.08 -11.72
CA SER A 44 -11.65 8.36 -10.62
C SER A 44 -10.98 7.01 -10.34
N LEU A 45 -10.71 6.24 -11.39
CA LEU A 45 -10.06 4.94 -11.25
C LEU A 45 -8.65 5.07 -10.65
N LEU A 46 -7.85 6.02 -11.14
CA LEU A 46 -6.53 6.29 -10.58
C LEU A 46 -6.59 6.71 -9.10
N LEU A 47 -7.54 7.57 -8.74
CA LEU A 47 -7.73 7.98 -7.34
C LEU A 47 -8.15 6.82 -6.45
N ALA A 48 -9.07 5.96 -6.91
CA ALA A 48 -9.51 4.79 -6.15
C ALA A 48 -8.33 3.83 -5.87
N VAL A 49 -7.51 3.55 -6.89
CA VAL A 49 -6.32 2.71 -6.75
C VAL A 49 -5.29 3.36 -5.81
N LEU A 50 -5.04 4.66 -5.96
CA LEU A 50 -4.12 5.40 -5.10
C LEU A 50 -4.57 5.40 -3.64
N LEU A 51 -5.85 5.68 -3.38
CA LEU A 51 -6.42 5.64 -2.02
C LEU A 51 -6.27 4.25 -1.42
N GLY A 52 -6.63 3.20 -2.17
CA GLY A 52 -6.48 1.81 -1.71
C GLY A 52 -5.04 1.46 -1.35
N ALA A 53 -4.08 1.85 -2.19
CA ALA A 53 -2.66 1.61 -1.93
C ALA A 53 -2.15 2.39 -0.70
N VAL A 54 -2.54 3.65 -0.54
CA VAL A 54 -2.17 4.47 0.62
C VAL A 54 -2.75 3.87 1.90
N LEU A 55 -4.04 3.51 1.91
CA LEU A 55 -4.69 2.88 3.05
C LEU A 55 -4.03 1.55 3.42
N ALA A 56 -3.76 0.70 2.44
CA ALA A 56 -3.04 -0.56 2.67
C ALA A 56 -1.64 -0.32 3.26
N GLY A 57 -0.90 0.66 2.74
CA GLY A 57 0.41 1.05 3.26
C GLY A 57 0.35 1.52 4.71
N ILE A 58 -0.65 2.33 5.07
CA ILE A 58 -0.88 2.77 6.45
C ILE A 58 -1.18 1.58 7.35
N VAL A 59 -2.09 0.69 6.96
CA VAL A 59 -2.47 -0.49 7.73
C VAL A 59 -1.26 -1.38 7.98
N ILE A 60 -0.51 -1.74 6.93
CA ILE A 60 0.70 -2.57 7.04
C ILE A 60 1.75 -1.91 7.93
N THR A 61 1.92 -0.59 7.81
CA THR A 61 2.88 0.14 8.63
C THR A 61 2.48 0.10 10.10
N ALA A 62 1.20 0.32 10.41
CA ALA A 62 0.68 0.30 11.77
C ALA A 62 0.72 -1.10 12.41
N THR A 63 0.41 -2.15 11.64
CA THR A 63 0.27 -3.51 12.17
C THR A 63 1.55 -4.33 12.16
N VAL A 64 2.47 -4.08 11.22
CA VAL A 64 3.68 -4.90 11.03
C VAL A 64 4.95 -4.08 11.30
N VAL A 65 5.13 -2.97 10.58
CA VAL A 65 6.39 -2.23 10.60
C VAL A 65 6.60 -1.53 11.94
N TRP A 66 5.56 -0.92 12.49
CA TRP A 66 5.63 -0.19 13.76
C TRP A 66 5.94 -1.13 14.95
N PRO A 67 5.24 -2.26 15.15
CA PRO A 67 5.58 -3.20 16.22
C PRO A 67 6.97 -3.79 16.07
N LEU A 68 7.39 -4.13 14.84
CA LEU A 68 8.71 -4.69 14.60
C LEU A 68 9.82 -3.68 14.92
N ARG A 69 9.67 -2.44 14.47
CA ARG A 69 10.57 -1.34 14.85
C ARG A 69 10.60 -1.14 16.35
N HIS A 70 9.45 -1.23 17.01
CA HIS A 70 9.37 -1.07 18.45
C HIS A 70 10.11 -2.20 19.19
N ARG A 71 10.00 -3.45 18.74
CA ARG A 71 10.71 -4.61 19.31
C ARG A 71 12.23 -4.50 19.12
N LEU A 72 12.66 -4.10 17.93
CA LEU A 72 14.08 -3.87 17.61
C LEU A 72 14.68 -2.76 18.49
N ARG A 73 13.94 -1.66 18.71
CA ARG A 73 14.38 -0.55 19.58
C ARG A 73 14.42 -0.92 21.07
N ARG A 74 13.60 -1.88 21.52
CA ARG A 74 13.63 -2.38 22.91
C ARG A 74 14.68 -3.46 23.16
N GLY A 75 15.50 -3.83 22.16
CA GLY A 75 16.47 -4.92 22.31
C GLY A 75 15.80 -6.25 22.66
N ALA A 76 14.57 -6.48 22.17
CA ALA A 76 13.82 -7.67 22.52
C ALA A 76 14.63 -8.94 22.15
N PRO A 77 14.82 -9.89 23.08
CA PRO A 77 15.47 -11.15 22.78
C PRO A 77 14.79 -11.81 21.59
N ALA A 78 15.58 -12.38 20.68
CA ALA A 78 15.07 -13.24 19.63
C ALA A 78 14.13 -14.27 20.28
N PRO A 79 12.98 -14.62 19.66
CA PRO A 79 12.20 -15.74 20.15
C PRO A 79 13.13 -16.95 20.11
N THR A 80 13.64 -17.35 21.28
CA THR A 80 14.32 -18.63 21.45
C THR A 80 13.28 -19.64 21.03
N ALA A 81 13.48 -20.21 19.84
CA ALA A 81 12.74 -21.39 19.41
C ALA A 81 12.78 -22.35 20.58
N ALA A 82 11.60 -22.68 21.13
CA ALA A 82 11.47 -23.53 22.29
C ALA A 82 12.35 -24.77 22.04
N ALA A 83 13.43 -24.88 22.82
CA ALA A 83 14.29 -26.05 22.78
C ALA A 83 13.39 -27.26 23.05
N PRO A 84 13.42 -28.31 22.20
CA PRO A 84 12.61 -29.48 22.42
C PRO A 84 12.95 -30.03 23.81
N ALA A 85 11.91 -30.23 24.62
CA ALA A 85 12.03 -30.87 25.92
C ALA A 85 12.75 -32.19 25.71
N GLN A 86 13.97 -32.26 26.24
CA GLN A 86 14.70 -33.51 26.36
C GLN A 86 13.96 -34.30 27.44
N ASP A 87 13.09 -35.21 26.98
CA ASP A 87 12.50 -36.26 27.82
C ASP A 87 13.65 -37.11 28.36
N ASP A 88 13.97 -36.89 29.62
CA ASP A 88 14.89 -37.69 30.42
C ASP A 88 14.16 -39.00 30.78
N HIS A 89 14.61 -40.10 30.19
CA HIS A 89 14.11 -41.46 30.46
C HIS A 89 15.22 -42.22 31.17
N ASP A 90 15.15 -42.25 32.50
CA ASP A 90 15.92 -43.14 33.38
C ASP A 90 14.99 -43.76 34.44
#